data_AF-A0A7C3BRQ3-F1
#
_entry.id   AF-A0A7C3BRQ3-F1
#
_cell.length_a   1.000
_cell.length_b   1.000
_cell.length_c   1.000
_cell.angle_alpha   90.00
_cell.angle_beta   90.00
_cell.angle_gamma   90.00
#
_symmetry.space_group_name_H-M   'P 1'
#
loop_
_entity.id
_entity.type
_entity.pdbx_description
1 polymer ?
#
loop_
_entity_poly.entity_id
_entity_poly.type
_entity_poly.pdbx_seq_one_letter_code
_entity_poly.pdbx_strand_id
1 'polypeptide(L)' 'QVPGSLDAVLNAMEANHNYLLAGDVFTDDLLQMWLSYKREYEVNPISMRPHPHEFALYFDI' A
#
# COMPACT_ATOMS: atom_id res chain seq x y z
N GLN A 1 2.24 -17.71 -0.20
CA GLN A 1 1.11 -16.91 0.33
C GLN A 1 1.25 -15.50 -0.20
N VAL A 2 0.14 -14.83 -0.53
CA VAL A 2 0.16 -13.43 -0.99
C VAL A 2 0.24 -12.48 0.22
N PRO A 3 0.79 -11.26 0.07
CA PRO A 3 0.81 -10.29 1.16
C PRO A 3 -0.61 -9.96 1.65
N GLY A 4 -0.77 -9.79 2.96
CA GLY A 4 -2.08 -9.60 3.61
C GLY A 4 -2.65 -8.18 3.52
N SER A 5 -1.92 -7.22 2.95
CA SER A 5 -2.37 -5.84 2.80
C SER A 5 -1.71 -5.16 1.60
N LEU A 6 -2.37 -4.11 1.10
CA LEU A 6 -1.80 -3.27 0.06
C LEU A 6 -0.48 -2.64 0.51
N ASP A 7 -0.40 -2.14 1.74
CA ASP A 7 0.84 -1.56 2.29
C ASP A 7 2.02 -2.53 2.25
N ALA A 8 1.79 -3.82 2.58
CA ALA A 8 2.82 -4.85 2.51
C ALA A 8 3.30 -5.11 1.07
N VAL A 9 2.41 -5.03 0.07
CA VAL A 9 2.78 -5.13 -1.35
C VAL A 9 3.61 -3.91 -1.77
N LEU A 10 3.20 -2.70 -1.37
CA LEU A 10 3.92 -1.46 -1.70
C LEU A 10 5.33 -1.47 -1.08
N ASN A 11 5.48 -1.91 0.17
CA ASN A 11 6.79 -2.06 0.81
C ASN A 11 7.67 -3.09 0.09
N ALA A 12 7.09 -4.22 -0.35
CA ALA A 12 7.83 -5.23 -1.09
C ALA A 12 8.26 -4.74 -2.49
N MET A 13 7.40 -3.98 -3.16
CA MET A 13 7.71 -3.34 -4.44
C MET A 13 8.81 -2.30 -4.30
N GLU A 14 8.73 -1.43 -3.28
CA GLU A 14 9.75 -0.43 -2.98
C GLU A 14 11.12 -1.07 -2.70
N ALA A 15 11.14 -2.20 -1.97
CA ALA A 15 12.36 -2.93 -1.67
C ALA A 15 12.98 -3.67 -2.87
N ASN A 16 12.20 -4.00 -3.91
CA ASN A 16 12.67 -4.78 -5.05
C ASN A 16 11.88 -4.49 -6.34
N HIS A 17 12.20 -3.39 -7.02
CA HIS A 17 11.60 -3.01 -8.31
C HIS A 17 12.60 -2.89 -9.47
N ASN A 18 13.85 -3.33 -9.30
CA ASN A 18 14.89 -3.22 -10.34
C ASN A 18 14.48 -3.89 -11.66
N TYR A 19 13.69 -4.96 -11.60
CA TYR A 19 13.18 -5.65 -12.78
C TYR A 19 12.16 -4.81 -13.58
N LEU A 20 11.52 -3.82 -12.95
CA LEU A 20 10.60 -2.89 -13.62
C LEU A 20 11.35 -1.77 -14.35
N LEU A 21 12.54 -1.40 -13.88
CA LEU A 21 13.39 -0.39 -14.51
C LEU A 21 14.10 -0.90 -15.78
N ALA A 22 14.08 -2.22 -16.01
CA ALA A 22 14.74 -2.84 -17.14
C ALA A 22 14.13 -2.37 -18.48
N GLY A 23 14.97 -1.82 -19.36
CA GLY A 23 14.53 -1.35 -20.68
C GLY A 23 13.73 -0.05 -20.67
N ASP A 24 13.81 0.73 -19.58
CA ASP A 24 13.12 2.02 -19.43
C ASP A 24 11.59 1.91 -19.59
N VAL A 25 11.03 0.75 -19.24
CA VAL A 25 9.59 0.48 -19.29
C VAL A 25 8.88 1.25 -18.17
N PHE A 26 9.50 1.33 -17.00
CA PHE A 26 9.09 2.17 -15.90
C PHE A 26 10.26 3.06 -15.47
N THR A 27 9.98 4.35 -15.27
CA THR A 27 10.96 5.28 -14.71
C THR A 27 10.87 5.28 -13.19
N ASP A 28 11.98 5.60 -12.52
CA ASP A 28 12.03 5.69 -11.06
C ASP A 28 10.99 6.71 -10.53
N ASP A 29 10.92 7.89 -11.15
CA ASP A 29 9.95 8.94 -10.80
C ASP A 29 8.49 8.46 -10.86
N LEU A 30 8.14 7.65 -11.87
CA LEU A 30 6.80 7.07 -12.01
C LEU A 30 6.49 6.11 -10.85
N LEU A 31 7.46 5.27 -10.48
CA LEU A 31 7.30 4.32 -9.38
C LEU A 31 7.16 5.05 -8.03
N GLN A 32 7.97 6.08 -7.78
CA GLN A 32 7.89 6.87 -6.56
C GLN A 32 6.56 7.64 -6.46
N MET A 33 6.11 8.23 -7.57
CA MET A 33 4.79 8.88 -7.63
C MET A 33 3.67 7.87 -7.35
N TRP A 34 3.74 6.66 -7.93
CA TRP A 34 2.73 5.63 -7.74
C TRP A 34 2.68 5.13 -6.30
N LEU A 35 3.84 4.84 -5.68
CA LEU A 35 3.95 4.47 -4.27
C LEU A 35 3.32 5.54 -3.38
N SER A 36 3.68 6.80 -3.61
CA SER A 36 3.15 7.95 -2.84
C SER A 36 1.64 8.08 -2.98
N TYR A 37 1.14 8.05 -4.23
CA TYR A 37 -0.29 8.14 -4.51
C TYR A 37 -1.08 7.03 -3.81
N LYS A 38 -0.63 5.78 -3.92
CA LYS A 38 -1.30 4.64 -3.29
C LYS A 38 -1.30 4.73 -1.76
N ARG A 39 -0.20 5.18 -1.16
CA ARG A 39 -0.14 5.40 0.29
C ARG A 39 -1.10 6.50 0.73
N GLU A 40 -1.06 7.65 0.06
CA GLU A 40 -1.83 8.84 0.44
C GLU A 40 -3.34 8.68 0.23
N TYR A 41 -3.75 8.13 -0.92
CA TYR A 41 -5.16 8.13 -1.32
C TYR A 41 -5.89 6.81 -1.05
N GLU A 42 -5.16 5.71 -0.78
CA GLU A 42 -5.78 4.39 -0.56
C GLU A 42 -5.43 3.80 0.82
N VAL A 43 -4.15 3.71 1.18
CA VAL A 43 -3.72 3.08 2.44
C VAL A 43 -4.06 3.94 3.66
N ASN A 44 -3.64 5.21 3.66
CA ASN A 44 -3.84 6.11 4.79
C ASN A 44 -5.32 6.33 5.11
N PRO A 45 -6.22 6.57 4.14
CA PRO A 45 -7.62 6.83 4.45
C PRO A 45 -8.33 5.62 5.05
N ILE A 46 -7.94 4.39 4.69
CA ILE A 46 -8.52 3.18 5.26
C ILE A 46 -7.96 2.90 6.65
N SER A 47 -6.65 3.02 6.84
CA SER A 47 -6.01 2.74 8.14
C SER A 47 -6.40 3.72 9.25
N MET A 48 -6.76 4.96 8.90
CA MET A 48 -7.17 5.98 9.86
C MET A 48 -8.67 5.94 10.21
N ARG A 49 -9.45 5.06 9.58
CA ARG A 49 -10.90 4.97 9.79
C ARG A 49 -11.24 3.67 10.53
N PRO A 50 -11.94 3.73 11.67
CA PRO A 50 -12.43 2.54 12.33
C PRO A 50 -13.34 1.74 11.39
N HIS A 51 -13.09 0.44 11.29
CA HIS A 51 -13.96 -0.44 10.52
C HIS A 51 -15.23 -0.78 11.33
N PRO A 52 -16.43 -0.88 10.72
CA PRO A 52 -17.66 -1.21 11.46
C PRO A 52 -17.59 -2.51 12.27
N HIS A 53 -16.75 -3.46 11.84
CA HIS A 53 -16.51 -4.69 12.59
C HIS A 53 -15.78 -4.44 13.93
N GLU A 54 -14.91 -3.43 14.01
CA GLU A 54 -14.25 -3.05 15.27
C GLU A 54 -15.28 -2.59 16.31
N PHE A 55 -16.35 -1.89 15.89
CA PHE A 55 -17.45 -1.57 16.80
C PHE A 55 -18.12 -2.82 17.36
N ALA A 56 -18.38 -3.83 16.52
CA ALA A 56 -18.97 -5.09 16.99
C ALA A 56 -18.04 -5.86 17.95
N LEU A 57 -16.73 -5.63 17.89
CA LEU A 57 -15.75 -6.29 18.75
C LEU A 57 -15.51 -5.53 20.06
N TYR A 58 -15.52 -4.20 20.05
CA TYR A 58 -14.97 -3.39 21.15
C TYR A 58 -15.95 -2.41 21.78
N PHE A 59 -17.18 -2.28 21.29
CA PHE A 59 -18.09 -1.23 21.77
C PHE A 59 -18.61 -1.46 23.20
N ASP A 60 -18.79 -2.72 23.62
CA ASP A 60 -19.35 -3.11 24.92
C ASP A 60 -18.34 -3.81 25.85
N ILE A 61 -17.05 -3.75 25.50
CA ILE A 61 -15.94 -4.19 26.37
C ILE A 61 -15.73 -3.19 27.51
#